data_AF-A0A448ZSR1-F1
#
_entry.id   AF-A0A448ZSR1-F1
#
_cell.length_a   1.000
_cell.length_b   1.000
_cell.length_c   1.000
_cell.angle_alpha   90.00
_cell.angle_beta   90.00
_cell.angle_gamma   90.00
#
_symmetry.space_group_name_H-M   'P 1'
#
loop_
_entity.id
_entity.type
_entity.pdbx_description
1 polymer ?
#
loop_
_entity_poly.entity_id
_entity_poly.type
_entity_poly.pdbx_seq_one_letter_code
_entity_poly.pdbx_strand_id
1 'polypeptide(L)'
;MKNSHALRRKTAPSVWYRMLVSMAMLIVLASFTGNNGGLLVSAEMEASWTPNEEGGPAMPLSMHQRQQLVQLQQAIQNSPDPNGTLQQVAQSNNMSPNELYQMIEKNAQDLQQDPALLSELQQFAQSGGRMGNSLPKMVVKFIAGLGVAMRQTAQQNPRAFTTSLMAALLIFYTLLAIPRTGLQISSGRSILTLSSGPTTVFSPPDRYLHKMIGKVDSMVASPKLSIKTMKKDWDDLLKPLTRELVSDYGAKDNEEDTDDLNDPYGRVETHSLGRKNELKQAVTAQFMLGPDQFLTDFPLGDTLEEIAAERENIIDMLYANAAGLLTERNLVEFSDATSKARDRLRAVCGDGKKDRDSSLSSKDFGVIVVPGLGKLGRYGLMYWKVTSETSQKSSSAVSSQTLTLTTLKGKGFFDGQIHFDVRKIPHLDGMLLVQVSLAVPRGGRKLQQKRAEALVENMARSLVRSVSRRTRQRLARQSQGKRFKDTGSRRADDRRKERFERERLLEEMATDRRRRWQKTNPDAGRYRPSGHRMRSPNNC
;
A
#
# COMPACT_ATOMS: atom_id res chain seq x y z
N MET A 1 35.54 72.10 28.87
CA MET A 1 35.47 70.71 29.39
C MET A 1 34.00 70.34 29.56
N LYS A 2 33.46 69.43 28.73
CA LYS A 2 32.07 68.95 28.79
C LYS A 2 32.11 67.41 28.79
N ASN A 3 31.71 66.79 29.89
CA ASN A 3 31.58 65.34 30.03
C ASN A 3 30.25 64.86 29.46
N SER A 4 30.29 64.01 28.43
CA SER A 4 29.14 63.32 27.85
C SER A 4 29.03 61.90 28.42
N HIS A 5 28.07 61.69 29.32
CA HIS A 5 27.70 60.36 29.79
C HIS A 5 26.87 59.62 28.72
N ALA A 6 27.46 58.61 28.09
CA ALA A 6 26.79 57.68 27.19
C ALA A 6 26.10 56.55 27.98
N LEU A 7 24.76 56.62 28.08
CA LEU A 7 23.93 55.55 28.63
C LEU A 7 23.78 54.39 27.61
N ARG A 8 24.56 53.33 27.81
CA ARG A 8 24.42 52.02 27.12
C ARG A 8 23.13 51.34 27.59
N ARG A 9 22.08 51.35 26.75
CA ARG A 9 20.89 50.50 26.93
C ARG A 9 21.25 49.05 26.62
N LYS A 10 21.26 48.18 27.64
CA LYS A 10 21.28 46.72 27.46
C LYS A 10 19.91 46.28 26.92
N THR A 11 19.85 45.85 25.67
CA THR A 11 18.65 45.24 25.09
C THR A 11 18.43 43.87 25.73
N ALA A 12 17.27 43.68 26.37
CA ALA A 12 16.88 42.39 26.90
C ALA A 12 16.76 41.38 25.74
N PRO A 13 17.24 40.13 25.89
CA PRO A 13 17.07 39.11 24.87
C PRO A 13 15.58 38.92 24.59
N SER A 14 15.23 38.90 23.30
CA SER A 14 13.84 38.88 22.84
C SER A 14 13.08 37.70 23.43
N VAL A 15 11.82 37.93 23.77
CA VAL A 15 10.89 36.96 24.38
C VAL A 15 10.84 35.64 23.58
N TRP A 16 11.05 35.71 22.27
CA TRP A 16 11.13 34.57 21.36
C TRP A 16 12.27 33.58 21.67
N TYR A 17 13.44 34.07 22.08
CA TYR A 17 14.57 33.21 22.39
C TYR A 17 14.34 32.41 23.68
N ARG A 18 13.67 33.02 24.67
CA ARG A 18 13.31 32.36 25.93
C ARG A 18 12.24 31.27 25.72
N MET A 19 11.30 31.48 24.81
CA MET A 19 10.29 30.47 24.48
C MET A 19 10.90 29.22 23.82
N LEU A 20 11.83 29.40 22.87
CA LEU A 20 12.47 28.27 22.18
C LEU A 20 13.33 27.42 23.12
N VAL A 21 14.08 28.06 24.02
CA VAL A 21 14.91 27.35 25.01
C VAL A 21 14.05 26.58 26.02
N SER A 22 12.93 27.15 26.47
CA SER A 22 12.04 26.48 27.42
C SER A 22 11.32 25.27 26.81
N MET A 23 11.02 25.33 25.50
CA MET A 23 10.38 24.22 24.79
C MET A 23 11.35 23.05 24.55
N ALA A 24 12.63 23.34 24.29
CA ALA A 24 13.68 22.31 24.18
C ALA A 24 13.93 21.59 25.51
N MET A 25 13.88 22.30 26.64
CA MET A 25 14.15 21.72 27.97
C MET A 25 13.05 20.75 28.45
N LEU A 26 11.79 21.03 28.10
CA LEU A 26 10.64 20.16 28.42
C LEU A 26 10.70 18.80 27.72
N ILE A 27 11.27 18.75 26.51
CA ILE A 27 11.45 17.50 25.75
C ILE A 27 12.52 16.61 26.41
N VAL A 28 13.54 17.20 27.05
CA VAL A 28 14.62 16.46 27.73
C VAL A 28 14.20 15.92 29.09
N LEU A 29 13.40 16.67 29.85
CA LEU A 29 12.91 16.26 31.18
C LEU A 29 11.88 15.11 31.13
N ALA A 30 11.11 15.01 30.05
CA ALA A 30 10.16 13.92 29.85
C ALA A 30 10.84 12.55 29.64
N SER A 31 12.15 12.50 29.39
CA SER A 31 12.89 11.27 29.12
C SER A 31 13.50 10.60 30.35
N PHE A 32 13.41 11.19 31.56
CA PHE A 32 14.27 10.79 32.68
C PHE A 32 13.59 10.24 33.95
N THR A 33 12.27 10.06 34.00
CA THR A 33 11.60 9.63 35.25
C THR A 33 10.97 8.24 35.16
N GLY A 34 11.79 7.23 35.45
CA GLY A 34 11.32 5.90 35.83
C GLY A 34 12.10 5.41 37.05
N ASN A 35 11.50 5.42 38.25
CA ASN A 35 11.75 4.38 39.26
C ASN A 35 10.68 4.33 40.37
N ASN A 36 10.59 3.15 40.98
CA ASN A 36 9.45 2.53 41.68
C ASN A 36 9.18 2.96 43.14
N GLY A 37 7.97 2.65 43.62
CA GLY A 37 7.62 2.48 45.04
C GLY A 37 6.13 2.12 45.21
N GLY A 38 5.82 0.88 45.61
CA GLY A 38 4.45 0.35 45.73
C GLY A 38 4.09 -0.08 47.15
N LEU A 39 2.79 0.04 47.49
CA LEU A 39 2.16 -0.52 48.69
C LEU A 39 0.87 -1.26 48.24
N LEU A 40 0.65 -2.46 48.77
CA LEU A 40 -0.34 -3.47 48.32
C LEU A 40 -1.60 -3.47 49.19
N VAL A 41 -2.78 -3.65 48.56
CA VAL A 41 -4.04 -4.11 49.17
C VAL A 41 -4.76 -5.03 48.18
N SER A 42 -5.29 -6.15 48.68
CA SER A 42 -5.90 -7.30 47.99
C SER A 42 -7.30 -7.05 47.42
N ALA A 43 -7.62 -7.68 46.29
CA ALA A 43 -8.97 -7.75 45.72
C ALA A 43 -9.29 -9.19 45.28
N GLU A 44 -10.57 -9.58 45.42
CA GLU A 44 -11.14 -10.91 45.14
C GLU A 44 -10.88 -11.41 43.71
N MET A 45 -10.63 -12.72 43.59
CA MET A 45 -10.28 -13.42 42.37
C MET A 45 -11.43 -14.36 41.96
N GLU A 46 -12.04 -14.11 40.80
CA GLU A 46 -13.15 -14.87 40.26
C GLU A 46 -12.60 -15.86 39.21
N ALA A 47 -12.62 -17.17 39.51
CA ALA A 47 -12.20 -18.23 38.59
C ALA A 47 -13.38 -19.21 38.40
N SER A 48 -13.58 -19.68 37.16
CA SER A 48 -14.66 -20.62 36.77
C SER A 48 -14.08 -21.99 36.44
N TRP A 49 -14.58 -23.05 37.09
CA TRP A 49 -14.10 -24.44 36.95
C TRP A 49 -15.19 -25.36 36.38
N THR A 50 -14.82 -26.23 35.44
CA THR A 50 -15.68 -27.31 34.94
C THR A 50 -15.46 -28.58 35.75
N PRO A 51 -16.47 -29.11 36.46
CA PRO A 51 -16.32 -30.36 37.22
C PRO A 51 -16.08 -31.55 36.28
N ASN A 52 -15.25 -32.50 36.71
CA ASN A 52 -15.05 -33.77 36.00
C ASN A 52 -16.28 -34.66 36.21
N GLU A 53 -16.82 -35.23 35.13
CA GLU A 53 -17.92 -36.19 35.21
C GLU A 53 -17.49 -37.43 36.02
N GLU A 54 -18.33 -37.83 36.98
CA GLU A 54 -18.09 -38.94 37.90
C GLU A 54 -17.84 -40.25 37.15
N GLY A 55 -16.62 -40.81 37.27
CA GLY A 55 -16.31 -42.19 36.88
C GLY A 55 -15.23 -42.38 35.81
N GLY A 56 -14.71 -41.33 35.19
CA GLY A 56 -13.57 -41.42 34.25
C GLY A 56 -12.21 -41.31 34.95
N PRO A 57 -11.12 -41.94 34.41
CA PRO A 57 -9.77 -41.63 34.87
C PRO A 57 -9.52 -40.13 34.69
N ALA A 58 -9.23 -39.43 35.78
CA ALA A 58 -9.10 -37.98 35.81
C ALA A 58 -8.08 -37.51 34.76
N MET A 59 -8.54 -36.77 33.74
CA MET A 59 -7.65 -36.12 32.79
C MET A 59 -6.69 -35.18 33.56
N PRO A 60 -5.40 -35.12 33.19
CA PRO A 60 -4.43 -34.26 33.86
C PRO A 60 -4.88 -32.80 33.75
N LEU A 61 -4.97 -32.11 34.89
CA LEU A 61 -5.31 -30.68 34.95
C LEU A 61 -4.37 -29.88 34.06
N SER A 62 -4.92 -28.97 33.25
CA SER A 62 -4.11 -28.06 32.43
C SER A 62 -3.21 -27.19 33.31
N MET A 63 -2.03 -26.81 32.81
CA MET A 63 -1.08 -25.98 33.59
C MET A 63 -1.70 -24.67 34.09
N HIS A 64 -2.60 -24.06 33.32
CA HIS A 64 -3.29 -22.85 33.73
C HIS A 64 -4.26 -23.08 34.91
N GLN A 65 -4.97 -24.20 34.90
CA GLN A 65 -5.84 -24.62 36.00
C GLN A 65 -5.01 -24.93 37.26
N ARG A 66 -3.86 -25.61 37.13
CA ARG A 66 -2.97 -25.85 38.27
C ARG A 66 -2.49 -24.55 38.91
N GLN A 67 -2.17 -23.52 38.10
CA GLN A 67 -1.78 -22.20 38.58
C GLN A 67 -2.90 -21.49 39.36
N GLN A 68 -4.12 -21.50 38.83
CA GLN A 68 -5.26 -20.88 39.48
C GLN A 68 -5.59 -21.57 40.82
N LEU A 69 -5.46 -22.90 40.92
CA LEU A 69 -5.63 -23.63 42.19
C LEU A 69 -4.55 -23.28 43.22
N VAL A 70 -3.29 -23.11 42.80
CA VAL A 70 -2.20 -22.69 43.70
C VAL A 70 -2.42 -21.25 44.21
N GLN A 71 -2.81 -20.34 43.31
CA GLN A 71 -3.14 -18.95 43.70
C GLN A 71 -4.34 -18.92 44.64
N LEU A 72 -5.36 -19.73 44.37
CA LEU A 72 -6.53 -19.86 45.22
C LEU A 72 -6.17 -20.41 46.60
N GLN A 73 -5.32 -21.44 46.67
CA GLN A 73 -4.83 -21.99 47.92
C GLN A 73 -4.10 -20.94 48.75
N GLN A 74 -3.23 -20.14 48.13
CA GLN A 74 -2.56 -19.03 48.79
C GLN A 74 -3.54 -17.93 49.23
N ALA A 75 -4.54 -17.61 48.43
CA ALA A 75 -5.56 -16.64 48.78
C ALA A 75 -6.42 -17.11 49.96
N ILE A 76 -6.80 -18.39 50.01
CA ILE A 76 -7.54 -19.00 51.12
C ILE A 76 -6.68 -19.00 52.40
N GLN A 77 -5.39 -19.38 52.31
CA GLN A 77 -4.48 -19.40 53.46
C GLN A 77 -4.21 -18.00 54.04
N ASN A 78 -4.14 -16.98 53.18
CA ASN A 78 -3.90 -15.59 53.59
C ASN A 78 -5.19 -14.84 53.95
N SER A 79 -6.36 -15.44 53.77
CA SER A 79 -7.64 -14.82 54.08
C SER A 79 -7.88 -14.79 55.60
N PRO A 80 -8.49 -13.71 56.14
CA PRO A 80 -8.90 -13.66 57.55
C PRO A 80 -9.89 -14.75 57.96
N ASP A 81 -10.70 -15.23 57.01
CA ASP A 81 -11.63 -16.36 57.18
C ASP A 81 -11.46 -17.37 56.03
N PRO A 82 -10.56 -18.35 56.18
CA PRO A 82 -10.27 -19.35 55.15
C PRO A 82 -11.50 -20.20 54.77
N ASN A 83 -12.31 -20.56 55.77
CA ASN A 83 -13.48 -21.42 55.56
C ASN A 83 -14.58 -20.68 54.81
N GLY A 84 -14.84 -19.42 55.17
CA GLY A 84 -15.79 -18.56 54.44
C GLY A 84 -15.35 -18.33 52.99
N THR A 85 -14.06 -18.06 52.77
CA THR A 85 -13.49 -17.82 51.42
C THR A 85 -13.58 -19.06 50.54
N LEU A 86 -13.27 -20.24 51.10
CA LEU A 86 -13.39 -21.51 50.39
C LEU A 86 -14.86 -21.81 50.04
N GLN A 87 -15.80 -21.56 50.95
CA GLN A 87 -17.23 -21.75 50.72
C GLN A 87 -17.76 -20.81 49.62
N GLN A 88 -17.33 -19.54 49.62
CA GLN A 88 -17.73 -18.54 48.62
C GLN A 88 -17.22 -18.91 47.22
N VAL A 89 -15.97 -19.37 47.11
CA VAL A 89 -15.38 -19.77 45.82
C VAL A 89 -15.98 -21.09 45.32
N ALA A 90 -16.28 -22.03 46.21
CA ALA A 90 -16.98 -23.26 45.85
C ALA A 90 -18.39 -22.97 45.31
N GLN A 91 -19.13 -22.07 45.98
CA GLN A 91 -20.46 -21.64 45.55
C GLN A 91 -20.45 -20.92 44.19
N SER A 92 -19.49 -20.03 43.94
CA SER A 92 -19.38 -19.33 42.64
C SER A 92 -19.09 -20.29 41.48
N ASN A 93 -18.60 -21.48 41.79
CA ASN A 93 -18.25 -22.52 40.83
C ASN A 93 -19.25 -23.68 40.78
N ASN A 94 -20.37 -23.58 41.50
CA ASN A 94 -21.38 -24.65 41.60
C ASN A 94 -20.80 -26.01 42.01
N MET A 95 -19.77 -26.02 42.87
CA MET A 95 -19.16 -27.24 43.41
C MET A 95 -19.24 -27.26 44.93
N SER A 96 -19.17 -28.45 45.53
CA SER A 96 -19.16 -28.53 46.99
C SER A 96 -17.82 -28.02 47.57
N PRO A 97 -17.81 -27.39 48.76
CA PRO A 97 -16.56 -27.00 49.43
C PRO A 97 -15.55 -28.16 49.56
N ASN A 98 -16.05 -29.37 49.82
CA ASN A 98 -15.23 -30.56 49.94
C ASN A 98 -14.62 -30.99 48.59
N GLU A 99 -15.34 -30.86 47.48
CA GLU A 99 -14.79 -31.11 46.14
C GLU A 99 -13.67 -30.12 45.79
N LEU A 100 -13.87 -28.83 46.06
CA LEU A 100 -12.84 -27.81 45.82
C LEU A 100 -11.59 -28.08 46.66
N TYR A 101 -11.78 -28.47 47.92
CA TYR A 101 -10.69 -28.84 48.81
C TYR A 101 -9.92 -30.05 48.28
N GLN A 102 -10.62 -31.11 47.86
CA GLN A 102 -10.01 -32.30 47.26
C GLN A 102 -9.26 -31.97 45.96
N MET A 103 -9.76 -31.04 45.14
CA MET A 103 -9.03 -30.56 43.95
C MET A 103 -7.75 -29.82 44.31
N ILE A 104 -7.77 -28.96 45.33
CA ILE A 104 -6.59 -28.24 45.80
C ILE A 104 -5.56 -29.23 46.37
N GLU A 105 -6.01 -30.17 47.21
CA GLU A 105 -5.13 -31.16 47.84
C GLU A 105 -4.52 -32.12 46.81
N LYS A 106 -5.31 -32.61 45.85
CA LYS A 106 -4.82 -33.45 44.76
C LYS A 106 -3.80 -32.71 43.89
N ASN A 107 -4.06 -31.43 43.57
CA ASN A 107 -3.10 -30.62 42.81
C ASN A 107 -1.79 -30.39 43.60
N ALA A 108 -1.87 -30.22 44.93
CA ALA A 108 -0.69 -30.12 45.78
C ALA A 108 0.11 -31.44 45.81
N GLN A 109 -0.57 -32.59 45.87
CA GLN A 109 0.08 -33.91 45.81
C GLN A 109 0.73 -34.16 44.44
N ASP A 110 0.04 -33.83 43.34
CA ASP A 110 0.59 -33.96 41.99
C ASP A 110 1.86 -33.09 41.80
N LEU A 111 1.86 -31.86 42.35
CA LEU A 111 3.02 -30.97 42.31
C LEU A 111 4.18 -31.44 43.20
N GLN A 112 3.91 -32.22 44.25
CA GLN A 112 4.95 -32.84 45.07
C GLN A 112 5.56 -34.08 44.40
N GLN A 113 4.75 -34.83 43.63
CA GLN A 113 5.21 -36.03 42.94
C GLN A 113 6.03 -35.71 41.68
N ASP A 114 5.77 -34.57 41.03
CA ASP A 114 6.49 -34.14 39.83
C ASP A 114 7.23 -32.79 40.04
N PRO A 115 8.52 -32.83 40.42
CA PRO A 115 9.32 -31.62 40.65
C PRO A 115 9.57 -30.81 39.36
N ALA A 116 9.41 -31.40 38.17
CA ALA A 116 9.55 -30.68 36.91
C ALA A 116 8.40 -29.69 36.71
N LEU A 117 7.16 -30.09 37.04
CA LEU A 117 6.00 -29.20 36.99
C LEU A 117 6.14 -28.00 37.94
N LEU A 118 6.70 -28.22 39.13
CA LEU A 118 6.98 -27.14 40.10
C LEU A 118 7.96 -26.11 39.53
N SER A 119 9.00 -26.57 38.83
CA SER A 119 9.98 -25.69 38.19
C SER A 119 9.38 -24.87 37.05
N GLU A 120 8.49 -25.46 36.26
CA GLU A 120 7.78 -24.78 35.16
C GLU A 120 6.77 -23.74 35.71
N LEU A 121 6.11 -24.06 36.83
CA LEU A 121 5.23 -23.13 37.55
C LEU A 121 5.99 -21.94 38.15
N GLN A 122 7.19 -22.17 38.72
CA GLN A 122 8.07 -21.09 39.19
C GLN A 122 8.58 -20.22 38.04
N GLN A 123 8.92 -20.81 36.91
CA GLN A 123 9.37 -20.10 35.71
C GLN A 123 8.22 -19.26 35.10
N PHE A 124 6.98 -19.76 35.15
CA PHE A 124 5.78 -19.01 34.78
C PHE A 124 5.46 -17.87 35.77
N ALA A 125 5.61 -18.10 37.08
CA ALA A 125 5.40 -17.05 38.08
C ALA A 125 6.43 -15.91 37.94
N GLN A 126 7.68 -16.23 37.59
CA GLN A 126 8.73 -15.24 37.34
C GLN A 126 8.55 -14.50 36.00
N SER A 127 7.96 -15.14 34.99
CA SER A 127 7.62 -14.48 33.71
C SER A 127 6.26 -13.76 33.72
N GLY A 128 5.37 -14.10 34.66
CA GLY A 128 4.02 -13.55 34.82
C GLY A 128 3.84 -12.51 35.95
N GLY A 129 4.89 -12.18 36.70
CA GLY A 129 4.88 -11.27 37.87
C GLY A 129 4.54 -9.78 37.63
N ARG A 130 3.85 -9.45 36.52
CA ARG A 130 3.29 -8.11 36.23
C ARG A 130 1.75 -8.10 36.16
N MET A 131 1.07 -9.12 36.67
CA MET A 131 -0.39 -9.08 36.87
C MET A 131 -0.71 -8.32 38.17
N GLY A 132 -1.12 -7.05 38.03
CA GLY A 132 -1.56 -6.22 39.16
C GLY A 132 -1.77 -4.74 38.85
N ASN A 133 -1.30 -4.24 37.70
CA ASN A 133 -1.68 -2.93 37.18
C ASN A 133 -2.42 -3.13 35.88
N SER A 134 -3.73 -3.33 35.96
CA SER A 134 -4.56 -3.19 34.77
C SER A 134 -4.28 -1.80 34.17
N LEU A 135 -3.97 -1.76 32.87
CA LEU A 135 -3.75 -0.52 32.09
C LEU A 135 -4.70 0.63 32.48
N PRO A 136 -6.00 0.37 32.76
CA PRO A 136 -6.92 1.41 33.25
C PRO A 136 -6.50 2.07 34.56
N LYS A 137 -6.04 1.31 35.58
CA LYS A 137 -5.67 1.86 36.88
C LYS A 137 -4.39 2.70 36.82
N MET A 138 -3.42 2.30 35.98
CA MET A 138 -2.20 3.07 35.76
C MET A 138 -2.50 4.40 35.05
N VAL A 139 -3.39 4.40 34.07
CA VAL A 139 -3.84 5.62 33.39
C VAL A 139 -4.56 6.56 34.34
N VAL A 140 -5.44 6.05 35.21
CA VAL A 140 -6.15 6.89 36.19
C VAL A 140 -5.20 7.53 37.21
N LYS A 141 -4.25 6.77 37.77
CA LYS A 141 -3.23 7.32 38.69
C LYS A 141 -2.33 8.35 38.01
N PHE A 142 -1.97 8.12 36.74
CA PHE A 142 -1.22 9.08 35.95
C PHE A 142 -2.02 10.37 35.72
N ILE A 143 -3.31 10.27 35.36
CA ILE A 143 -4.18 11.44 35.19
C ILE A 143 -4.35 12.21 36.50
N ALA A 144 -4.56 11.52 37.62
CA ALA A 144 -4.69 12.14 38.94
C ALA A 144 -3.40 12.86 39.38
N GLY A 145 -2.24 12.20 39.22
CA GLY A 145 -0.93 12.80 39.51
C GLY A 145 -0.62 14.00 38.62
N LEU A 146 -0.93 13.91 37.32
CA LEU A 146 -0.81 15.01 36.39
C LEU A 146 -1.72 16.19 36.78
N GLY A 147 -2.95 15.92 37.21
CA GLY A 147 -3.89 16.94 37.67
C GLY A 147 -3.40 17.71 38.90
N VAL A 148 -2.81 17.01 39.88
CA VAL A 148 -2.24 17.65 41.08
C VAL A 148 -1.02 18.50 40.71
N ALA A 149 -0.13 17.98 39.87
CA ALA A 149 1.04 18.73 39.39
C ALA A 149 0.63 19.98 38.60
N MET A 150 -0.37 19.87 37.72
CA MET A 150 -0.94 20.99 36.97
C MET A 150 -1.55 22.04 37.90
N ARG A 151 -2.26 21.64 38.96
CA ARG A 151 -2.84 22.57 39.94
C ARG A 151 -1.76 23.37 40.67
N GLN A 152 -0.69 22.72 41.13
CA GLN A 152 0.41 23.40 41.82
C GLN A 152 1.14 24.39 40.91
N THR A 153 1.41 24.00 39.65
CA THR A 153 2.04 24.92 38.68
C THR A 153 1.13 26.07 38.28
N ALA A 154 -0.18 25.85 38.17
CA ALA A 154 -1.16 26.90 37.92
C ALA A 154 -1.23 27.94 39.03
N GLN A 155 -1.10 27.53 40.30
CA GLN A 155 -1.12 28.43 41.44
C GLN A 155 0.15 29.28 41.54
N GLN A 156 1.32 28.71 41.25
CA GLN A 156 2.60 29.43 41.34
C GLN A 156 2.79 30.43 40.18
N ASN A 157 2.40 30.06 38.95
CA ASN A 157 2.64 30.88 37.76
C ASN A 157 1.46 30.81 36.76
N PRO A 158 0.32 31.49 37.03
CA PRO A 158 -0.91 31.31 36.26
C PRO A 158 -0.78 31.72 34.78
N ARG A 159 0.02 32.75 34.47
CA ARG A 159 0.25 33.17 33.07
C ARG A 159 1.12 32.17 32.29
N ALA A 160 2.17 31.64 32.91
CA ALA A 160 3.03 30.64 32.28
C ALA A 160 2.27 29.31 32.11
N PHE A 161 1.48 28.93 33.12
CA PHE A 161 0.63 27.74 33.04
C PHE A 161 -0.38 27.82 31.90
N THR A 162 -1.15 28.90 31.78
CA THR A 162 -2.16 29.04 30.71
C THR A 162 -1.55 28.98 29.31
N THR A 163 -0.40 29.63 29.11
CA THR A 163 0.35 29.57 27.84
C THR A 163 0.89 28.17 27.54
N SER A 164 1.46 27.48 28.54
CA SER A 164 1.93 26.10 28.40
C SER A 164 0.78 25.11 28.13
N LEU A 165 -0.38 25.29 28.79
CA LEU A 165 -1.55 24.45 28.62
C LEU A 165 -2.14 24.64 27.23
N MET A 166 -2.26 25.88 26.76
CA MET A 166 -2.68 26.17 25.38
C MET A 166 -1.71 25.57 24.37
N ALA A 167 -0.39 25.66 24.59
CA ALA A 167 0.60 25.02 23.73
C ALA A 167 0.45 23.49 23.74
N ALA A 168 0.27 22.87 24.90
CA ALA A 168 0.06 21.44 25.05
C ALA A 168 -1.24 20.96 24.38
N LEU A 169 -2.34 21.71 24.54
CA LEU A 169 -3.61 21.43 23.87
C LEU A 169 -3.50 21.58 22.36
N LEU A 170 -2.75 22.57 21.86
CA LEU A 170 -2.46 22.72 20.43
C LEU A 170 -1.62 21.54 19.92
N ILE A 171 -0.58 21.14 20.64
CA ILE A 171 0.23 19.95 20.28
C ILE A 171 -0.65 18.71 20.25
N PHE A 172 -1.46 18.47 21.28
CA PHE A 172 -2.36 17.33 21.36
C PHE A 172 -3.41 17.34 20.24
N TYR A 173 -4.01 18.50 19.96
CA TYR A 173 -4.91 18.68 18.82
C TYR A 173 -4.20 18.34 17.50
N THR A 174 -2.97 18.80 17.28
CA THR A 174 -2.22 18.45 16.08
C THR A 174 -1.95 16.96 15.99
N LEU A 175 -1.53 16.30 17.08
CA LEU A 175 -1.30 14.85 17.13
C LEU A 175 -2.54 14.03 16.81
N LEU A 176 -3.72 14.45 17.30
CA LEU A 176 -5.00 13.79 16.98
C LEU A 176 -5.48 14.08 15.55
N ALA A 177 -5.21 15.28 15.02
CA ALA A 177 -5.67 15.71 13.71
C ALA A 177 -4.84 15.14 12.54
N ILE A 178 -3.53 14.90 12.74
CA ILE A 178 -2.61 14.36 11.74
C ILE A 178 -3.12 13.04 11.12
N PRO A 179 -3.42 11.97 11.88
CA PRO A 179 -3.82 10.69 11.29
C PRO A 179 -5.19 10.74 10.60
N ARG A 180 -6.01 11.75 10.91
CA ARG A 180 -7.37 11.88 10.37
C ARG A 180 -7.45 12.77 9.14
N THR A 181 -6.59 13.79 9.02
CA THR A 181 -6.73 14.85 8.00
C THR A 181 -5.41 15.26 7.35
N GLY A 182 -4.26 14.77 7.83
CA GLY A 182 -2.96 15.31 7.45
C GLY A 182 -2.68 16.71 7.99
N LEU A 183 -3.47 17.18 8.98
CA LEU A 183 -3.52 18.55 9.48
C LEU A 183 -3.87 19.56 8.38
N GLN A 184 -5.18 19.70 8.10
CA GLN A 184 -5.70 20.70 7.18
C GLN A 184 -5.54 22.11 7.78
N ILE A 185 -4.73 22.96 7.14
CA ILE A 185 -4.54 24.36 7.59
C ILE A 185 -5.50 25.30 6.87
N SER A 186 -5.73 25.07 5.58
CA SER A 186 -6.59 25.92 4.77
C SER A 186 -7.70 25.11 4.14
N SER A 187 -8.94 25.60 4.27
CA SER A 187 -10.11 25.11 3.53
C SER A 187 -10.31 25.85 2.20
N GLY A 188 -9.35 26.70 1.80
CA GLY A 188 -9.41 27.51 0.58
C GLY A 188 -10.19 28.82 0.72
N ARG A 189 -10.82 29.09 1.87
CA ARG A 189 -11.43 30.41 2.16
C ARG A 189 -10.35 31.37 2.66
N SER A 190 -10.04 32.38 1.85
CA SER A 190 -8.94 33.34 2.00
C SER A 190 -9.17 34.37 3.12
N ILE A 191 -9.54 33.94 4.33
CA ILE A 191 -9.62 34.88 5.46
C ILE A 191 -8.20 35.30 5.92
N LEU A 192 -7.18 34.46 5.66
CA LEU A 192 -5.80 34.70 6.11
C LEU A 192 -4.72 34.53 5.03
N THR A 193 -5.01 34.67 3.72
CA THR A 193 -4.06 34.66 2.56
C THR A 193 -2.91 33.62 2.53
N LEU A 194 -2.90 32.63 3.42
CA LEU A 194 -1.79 31.70 3.64
C LEU A 194 -1.70 30.64 2.53
N SER A 195 -2.77 30.42 1.76
CA SER A 195 -2.78 29.52 0.61
C SER A 195 -3.91 29.86 -0.35
N SER A 196 -3.67 29.71 -1.65
CA SER A 196 -4.68 29.86 -2.70
C SER A 196 -5.61 28.65 -2.83
N GLY A 197 -5.31 27.55 -2.12
CA GLY A 197 -6.08 26.31 -2.16
C GLY A 197 -6.00 25.49 -0.86
N PRO A 198 -6.67 24.33 -0.79
CA PRO A 198 -6.62 23.46 0.36
C PRO A 198 -5.22 22.84 0.53
N THR A 199 -4.69 22.93 1.76
CA THR A 199 -3.36 22.39 2.09
C THR A 199 -3.38 21.51 3.32
N THR A 200 -2.53 20.48 3.30
CA THR A 200 -2.22 19.64 4.46
C THR A 200 -0.72 19.68 4.74
N VAL A 201 -0.33 19.65 6.01
CA VAL A 201 1.09 19.63 6.40
C VAL A 201 1.70 18.26 6.13
N PHE A 202 0.96 17.22 6.45
CA PHE A 202 1.33 15.84 6.22
C PHE A 202 0.56 15.30 5.02
N SER A 203 1.05 14.18 4.49
CA SER A 203 0.34 13.46 3.45
C SER A 203 -1.07 13.11 3.96
N PRO A 204 -2.13 13.54 3.26
CA PRO A 204 -3.51 13.31 3.71
C PRO A 204 -3.82 11.80 3.64
N PRO A 205 -4.52 11.23 4.64
CA PRO A 205 -4.94 9.83 4.60
C PRO A 205 -6.06 9.64 3.56
N ASP A 206 -6.14 8.46 2.95
CA ASP A 206 -7.11 8.19 1.86
C ASP A 206 -8.55 8.40 2.32
N ARG A 207 -8.89 7.97 3.56
CA ARG A 207 -10.21 8.20 4.17
C ARG A 207 -10.63 9.67 4.16
N TYR A 208 -9.68 10.59 4.34
CA TYR A 208 -9.94 12.02 4.27
C TYR A 208 -10.20 12.47 2.83
N LEU A 209 -9.40 11.99 1.87
CA LEU A 209 -9.57 12.30 0.45
C LEU A 209 -10.92 11.81 -0.08
N HIS A 210 -11.33 10.57 0.23
CA HIS A 210 -12.65 10.04 -0.12
C HIS A 210 -13.79 10.89 0.48
N LYS A 211 -13.66 11.31 1.75
CA LYS A 211 -14.64 12.20 2.39
C LYS A 211 -14.69 13.58 1.73
N MET A 212 -13.58 14.07 1.19
CA MET A 212 -13.59 15.32 0.42
C MET A 212 -14.27 15.16 -0.93
N ILE A 213 -14.02 14.05 -1.64
CA ILE A 213 -14.64 13.77 -2.95
C ILE A 213 -16.16 13.72 -2.82
N GLY A 214 -16.69 13.00 -1.82
CA GLY A 214 -18.15 12.93 -1.60
C GLY A 214 -18.81 14.27 -1.23
N LYS A 215 -18.04 15.30 -0.82
CA LYS A 215 -18.55 16.66 -0.59
C LYS A 215 -18.54 17.54 -1.84
N VAL A 216 -17.87 17.11 -2.91
CA VAL A 216 -17.79 17.88 -4.16
C VAL A 216 -19.11 17.85 -4.90
N ASP A 217 -19.80 16.70 -4.88
CA ASP A 217 -21.06 16.48 -5.61
C ASP A 217 -22.15 17.49 -5.23
N SER A 218 -22.22 17.90 -3.96
CA SER A 218 -23.19 18.88 -3.48
C SER A 218 -22.84 20.34 -3.83
N MET A 219 -21.68 20.62 -4.43
CA MET A 219 -21.13 21.97 -4.56
C MET A 219 -20.85 22.43 -5.99
N VAL A 220 -20.92 21.56 -7.00
CA VAL A 220 -20.50 21.92 -8.36
C VAL A 220 -21.70 22.36 -9.20
N ALA A 221 -21.92 23.67 -9.27
CA ALA A 221 -22.46 24.27 -10.49
C ALA A 221 -21.48 23.95 -11.64
N SER A 222 -21.99 23.45 -12.76
CA SER A 222 -21.18 22.95 -13.88
C SER A 222 -20.00 23.89 -14.21
N PRO A 223 -18.78 23.35 -14.42
CA PRO A 223 -17.63 24.17 -14.76
C PRO A 223 -17.93 24.92 -16.07
N LYS A 224 -18.11 26.25 -15.99
CA LYS A 224 -18.36 27.14 -17.15
C LYS A 224 -17.20 27.25 -18.14
N LEU A 225 -16.10 26.52 -17.91
CA LEU A 225 -15.02 26.39 -18.88
C LEU A 225 -15.49 25.40 -19.95
N SER A 226 -16.22 25.89 -20.95
CA SER A 226 -16.61 25.10 -22.13
C SER A 226 -15.35 24.54 -22.81
N ILE A 227 -15.22 23.22 -22.79
CA ILE A 227 -13.99 22.45 -23.10
C ILE A 227 -13.82 22.20 -24.60
N LYS A 228 -14.89 22.39 -25.38
CA LYS A 228 -14.89 22.01 -26.81
C LYS A 228 -13.97 22.86 -27.67
N THR A 229 -13.73 24.13 -27.32
CA THR A 229 -12.82 25.00 -28.08
C THR A 229 -11.35 24.64 -27.86
N MET A 230 -10.99 24.20 -26.64
CA MET A 230 -9.59 23.94 -26.29
C MET A 230 -8.98 22.73 -27.00
N LYS A 231 -9.76 21.69 -27.31
CA LYS A 231 -9.21 20.46 -27.92
C LYS A 231 -8.54 20.72 -29.28
N LYS A 232 -9.12 21.61 -30.09
CA LYS A 232 -8.55 21.96 -31.41
C LYS A 232 -7.20 22.68 -31.25
N ASP A 233 -7.14 23.65 -30.35
CA ASP A 233 -5.91 24.40 -30.05
C ASP A 233 -4.81 23.49 -29.49
N TRP A 234 -5.20 22.46 -28.73
CA TRP A 234 -4.28 21.45 -28.25
C TRP A 234 -3.67 20.62 -29.37
N ASP A 235 -4.50 20.05 -30.24
CA ASP A 235 -3.99 19.23 -31.34
C ASP A 235 -3.03 20.04 -32.22
N ASP A 236 -3.26 21.34 -32.40
CA ASP A 236 -2.38 22.22 -33.16
C ASP A 236 -1.07 22.55 -32.43
N LEU A 237 -1.09 22.70 -31.10
CA LEU A 237 0.13 22.87 -30.29
C LEU A 237 0.98 21.60 -30.21
N LEU A 238 0.37 20.41 -30.28
CA LEU A 238 1.03 19.14 -30.01
C LEU A 238 1.62 18.46 -31.26
N LYS A 239 1.08 18.75 -32.45
CA LYS A 239 1.60 18.25 -33.74
C LYS A 239 3.10 18.52 -33.98
N PRO A 240 3.65 19.72 -33.73
CA PRO A 240 5.06 19.97 -33.98
C PRO A 240 5.98 19.16 -33.05
N LEU A 241 5.64 19.03 -31.76
CA LEU A 241 6.47 18.25 -30.81
C LEU A 241 6.55 16.77 -31.19
N THR A 242 5.41 16.20 -31.57
CA THR A 242 5.38 14.78 -31.94
C THR A 242 6.27 14.49 -33.14
N ARG A 243 6.45 15.46 -34.04
CA ARG A 243 7.37 15.30 -35.19
C ARG A 243 8.84 15.40 -34.77
N GLU A 244 9.18 16.35 -33.90
CA GLU A 244 10.56 16.58 -33.46
C GLU A 244 11.09 15.41 -32.60
N LEU A 245 10.27 14.91 -31.67
CA LEU A 245 10.65 13.79 -30.82
C LEU A 245 10.82 12.48 -31.63
N VAL A 246 10.02 12.32 -32.69
CA VAL A 246 10.12 11.20 -33.63
C VAL A 246 11.40 11.30 -34.48
N SER A 247 11.78 12.52 -34.90
CA SER A 247 13.01 12.72 -35.68
C SER A 247 14.28 12.54 -34.85
N ASP A 248 14.28 13.00 -33.58
CA ASP A 248 15.44 12.86 -32.70
C ASP A 248 15.78 11.40 -32.40
N TYR A 249 14.77 10.53 -32.36
CA TYR A 249 14.98 9.11 -32.12
C TYR A 249 15.66 8.42 -33.32
N GLY A 250 15.21 8.69 -34.55
CA GLY A 250 15.80 8.09 -35.75
C GLY A 250 17.20 8.61 -36.10
N ALA A 251 17.67 9.67 -35.44
CA ALA A 251 19.01 10.25 -35.67
C ALA A 251 20.08 9.70 -34.71
N LYS A 252 19.69 9.08 -33.59
CA LYS A 252 20.61 8.73 -32.49
C LYS A 252 21.16 7.30 -32.50
N ASP A 253 20.85 6.50 -33.52
CA ASP A 253 21.33 5.12 -33.63
C ASP A 253 22.87 4.97 -33.79
N ASN A 254 23.66 6.06 -33.70
CA ASN A 254 25.11 6.06 -33.96
C ASN A 254 26.00 6.62 -32.83
N GLU A 255 25.48 7.01 -31.65
CA GLU A 255 26.33 7.50 -30.53
C GLU A 255 26.23 6.57 -29.30
N GLU A 256 27.35 5.90 -29.02
CA GLU A 256 27.51 4.75 -28.11
C GLU A 256 27.73 5.15 -26.62
N ASP A 257 27.05 6.20 -26.13
CA ASP A 257 27.18 6.63 -24.72
C ASP A 257 26.13 5.91 -23.83
N THR A 258 26.57 4.85 -23.13
CA THR A 258 25.74 3.73 -22.64
C THR A 258 25.49 3.65 -21.13
N ASP A 259 25.54 4.75 -20.36
CA ASP A 259 25.46 4.63 -18.89
C ASP A 259 24.08 4.87 -18.25
N ASP A 260 23.04 5.31 -18.98
CA ASP A 260 21.69 5.55 -18.41
C ASP A 260 20.53 4.89 -19.19
N LEU A 261 20.76 3.66 -19.69
CA LEU A 261 19.81 2.83 -20.46
C LEU A 261 18.46 2.51 -19.76
N ASN A 262 18.27 2.90 -18.50
CA ASN A 262 17.07 2.57 -17.72
C ASN A 262 16.07 3.72 -17.56
N ASP A 263 16.43 4.96 -17.91
CA ASP A 263 15.48 6.07 -17.85
C ASP A 263 14.76 6.22 -19.20
N PRO A 264 13.41 6.16 -19.23
CA PRO A 264 12.66 6.30 -20.47
C PRO A 264 12.95 7.67 -21.07
N TYR A 265 13.34 7.71 -22.35
CA TYR A 265 13.60 8.95 -23.08
C TYR A 265 12.39 9.87 -22.97
N GLY A 266 12.57 10.95 -22.22
CA GLY A 266 11.53 11.90 -21.88
C GLY A 266 11.95 13.32 -22.14
N ARG A 267 11.05 14.13 -22.69
CA ARG A 267 11.26 15.56 -22.93
C ARG A 267 10.12 16.34 -22.27
N VAL A 268 10.48 17.39 -21.55
CA VAL A 268 9.53 18.31 -20.91
C VAL A 268 9.69 19.67 -21.55
N GLU A 269 8.60 20.25 -22.04
CA GLU A 269 8.60 21.53 -22.71
C GLU A 269 7.55 22.47 -22.15
N THR A 270 7.95 23.74 -22.00
CA THR A 270 7.02 24.83 -21.76
C THR A 270 6.80 25.61 -23.05
N HIS A 271 5.55 25.69 -23.48
CA HIS A 271 5.18 26.33 -24.74
C HIS A 271 5.15 27.86 -24.60
N SER A 272 5.86 28.55 -25.49
CA SER A 272 5.76 30.01 -25.62
C SER A 272 4.45 30.37 -26.32
N LEU A 273 3.47 30.85 -25.55
CA LEU A 273 2.14 31.19 -26.08
C LEU A 273 2.11 32.63 -26.59
N GLY A 274 1.56 32.84 -27.79
CA GLY A 274 1.36 34.16 -28.36
C GLY A 274 0.33 34.99 -27.60
N ARG A 275 0.41 36.33 -27.69
CA ARG A 275 -0.51 37.26 -26.97
C ARG A 275 -2.00 37.08 -27.31
N LYS A 276 -2.30 36.51 -28.48
CA LYS A 276 -3.65 36.26 -28.98
C LYS A 276 -4.22 34.90 -28.53
N ASN A 277 -3.41 34.02 -27.92
CA ASN A 277 -3.86 32.70 -27.50
C ASN A 277 -4.82 32.81 -26.30
N GLU A 278 -5.80 31.91 -26.25
CA GLU A 278 -6.72 31.77 -25.12
C GLU A 278 -6.05 31.16 -23.87
N LEU A 279 -4.84 30.61 -24.06
CA LEU A 279 -4.04 29.98 -23.02
C LEU A 279 -3.07 30.96 -22.38
N LYS A 280 -2.92 30.85 -21.07
CA LYS A 280 -1.94 31.57 -20.25
C LYS A 280 -0.63 30.82 -20.09
N GLN A 281 -0.72 29.51 -20.04
CA GLN A 281 0.38 28.59 -19.79
C GLN A 281 0.03 27.25 -20.39
N ALA A 282 0.98 26.64 -21.09
CA ALA A 282 0.89 25.27 -21.57
C ALA A 282 2.24 24.58 -21.34
N VAL A 283 2.21 23.39 -20.74
CA VAL A 283 3.40 22.59 -20.43
C VAL A 283 3.11 21.15 -20.84
N THR A 284 4.03 20.51 -21.53
CA THR A 284 3.87 19.14 -22.02
C THR A 284 5.07 18.31 -21.62
N ALA A 285 4.84 17.08 -21.16
CA ALA A 285 5.87 16.06 -21.02
C ALA A 285 5.54 14.88 -21.91
N GLN A 286 6.52 14.40 -22.66
CA GLN A 286 6.42 13.28 -23.58
C GLN A 286 7.46 12.24 -23.20
N PHE A 287 7.05 10.98 -23.19
CA PHE A 287 7.91 9.84 -22.92
C PHE A 287 7.62 8.75 -23.93
N MET A 288 8.67 8.12 -24.44
CA MET A 288 8.56 6.97 -25.33
C MET A 288 8.88 5.68 -24.57
N LEU A 289 8.09 4.66 -24.86
CA LEU A 289 8.27 3.31 -24.36
C LEU A 289 8.51 2.38 -25.55
N GLY A 290 9.74 1.90 -25.66
CA GLY A 290 10.13 0.88 -26.63
C GLY A 290 9.88 -0.54 -26.11
N PRO A 291 9.60 -1.50 -27.00
CA PRO A 291 9.50 -2.91 -26.65
C PRO A 291 10.87 -3.54 -26.32
N ASP A 292 11.97 -2.93 -26.74
CA ASP A 292 13.31 -3.53 -26.70
C ASP A 292 13.78 -3.78 -25.27
N GLN A 293 13.44 -2.90 -24.32
CA GLN A 293 13.71 -3.13 -22.89
C GLN A 293 13.00 -4.38 -22.33
N PHE A 294 11.89 -4.81 -22.94
CA PHE A 294 11.16 -6.00 -22.52
C PHE A 294 11.66 -7.26 -23.23
N LEU A 295 12.16 -7.12 -24.46
CA LEU A 295 12.77 -8.22 -25.21
C LEU A 295 14.10 -8.66 -24.57
N THR A 296 14.85 -7.74 -23.98
CA THR A 296 16.06 -8.07 -23.20
C THR A 296 15.72 -8.83 -21.92
N ASP A 297 14.68 -8.41 -21.19
CA ASP A 297 14.21 -9.07 -19.96
C ASP A 297 13.54 -10.43 -20.24
N PHE A 298 12.87 -10.55 -21.39
CA PHE A 298 12.07 -11.70 -21.78
C PHE A 298 12.34 -12.08 -23.25
N PRO A 299 13.50 -12.69 -23.55
CA PRO A 299 13.77 -13.20 -24.88
C PRO A 299 12.79 -14.32 -25.17
N LEU A 300 11.92 -14.05 -26.11
CA LEU A 300 10.92 -14.94 -26.63
C LEU A 300 11.28 -15.00 -28.15
N GLY A 301 11.25 -16.18 -28.77
CA GLY A 301 11.62 -16.37 -30.18
C GLY A 301 13.12 -16.59 -30.44
N ASP A 302 13.41 -17.50 -31.36
CA ASP A 302 14.76 -17.79 -31.86
C ASP A 302 14.97 -17.22 -33.27
N THR A 303 13.89 -16.88 -33.97
CA THR A 303 13.90 -16.38 -35.35
C THR A 303 13.55 -14.89 -35.43
N LEU A 304 14.07 -14.20 -36.45
CA LEU A 304 13.78 -12.76 -36.67
C LEU A 304 12.28 -12.48 -36.83
N GLU A 305 11.54 -13.39 -37.45
CA GLU A 305 10.09 -13.28 -37.63
C GLU A 305 9.33 -13.40 -36.31
N GLU A 306 9.74 -14.32 -35.44
CA GLU A 306 9.18 -14.45 -34.08
C GLU A 306 9.46 -13.21 -33.24
N ILE A 307 10.69 -12.69 -33.28
CA ILE A 307 11.07 -11.46 -32.57
C ILE A 307 10.22 -10.28 -33.03
N ALA A 308 9.99 -10.14 -34.35
CA ALA A 308 9.15 -9.08 -34.89
C ALA A 308 7.68 -9.21 -34.44
N ALA A 309 7.11 -10.41 -34.48
CA ALA A 309 5.74 -10.67 -34.03
C ALA A 309 5.57 -10.42 -32.53
N GLU A 310 6.57 -10.76 -31.73
CA GLU A 310 6.53 -10.54 -30.29
C GLU A 310 6.72 -9.08 -29.91
N ARG A 311 7.52 -8.35 -30.67
CA ARG A 311 7.64 -6.90 -30.54
C ARG A 311 6.27 -6.24 -30.67
N GLU A 312 5.52 -6.57 -31.72
CA GLU A 312 4.14 -6.09 -31.92
C GLU A 312 3.22 -6.47 -30.75
N ASN A 313 3.31 -7.71 -30.27
CA ASN A 313 2.52 -8.16 -29.11
C ASN A 313 2.87 -7.40 -27.82
N ILE A 314 4.16 -7.10 -27.57
CA ILE A 314 4.59 -6.30 -26.42
C ILE A 314 3.99 -4.89 -26.49
N ILE A 315 3.99 -4.28 -27.67
CA ILE A 315 3.41 -2.96 -27.91
C ILE A 315 1.90 -2.95 -27.68
N ASP A 316 1.21 -3.97 -28.18
CA ASP A 316 -0.21 -4.17 -27.94
C ASP A 316 -0.51 -4.31 -26.45
N MET A 317 0.33 -5.04 -25.70
CA MET A 317 0.23 -5.15 -24.26
C MET A 317 0.51 -3.83 -23.55
N LEU A 318 1.55 -3.08 -23.96
CA LEU A 318 1.87 -1.76 -23.42
C LEU A 318 0.70 -0.80 -23.60
N TYR A 319 0.16 -0.72 -24.81
CA TYR A 319 -1.01 0.10 -25.12
C TYR A 319 -2.25 -0.33 -24.34
N ALA A 320 -2.55 -1.63 -24.29
CA ALA A 320 -3.70 -2.14 -23.55
C ALA A 320 -3.61 -1.85 -22.04
N ASN A 321 -2.40 -2.00 -21.46
CA ASN A 321 -2.17 -1.69 -20.06
C ASN A 321 -2.26 -0.17 -19.79
N ALA A 322 -1.74 0.66 -20.69
CA ALA A 322 -1.85 2.12 -20.61
C ALA A 322 -3.30 2.60 -20.73
N ALA A 323 -4.05 2.07 -21.71
CA ALA A 323 -5.46 2.37 -21.87
C ALA A 323 -6.27 1.92 -20.65
N GLY A 324 -5.98 0.74 -20.10
CA GLY A 324 -6.57 0.26 -18.86
C GLY A 324 -6.29 1.20 -17.67
N LEU A 325 -5.06 1.68 -17.51
CA LEU A 325 -4.69 2.63 -16.47
C LEU A 325 -5.41 3.98 -16.61
N LEU A 326 -5.60 4.48 -17.83
CA LEU A 326 -6.37 5.70 -18.09
C LEU A 326 -7.85 5.52 -17.74
N THR A 327 -8.46 4.39 -18.13
CA THR A 327 -9.87 4.09 -17.84
C THR A 327 -10.11 3.79 -16.35
N GLU A 328 -9.17 3.12 -15.68
CA GLU A 328 -9.18 2.92 -14.23
C GLU A 328 -8.86 4.21 -13.45
N ARG A 329 -8.28 5.22 -14.13
CA ARG A 329 -7.84 6.49 -13.55
C ARG A 329 -6.75 6.31 -12.48
N ASN A 330 -5.97 5.23 -12.60
CA ASN A 330 -4.82 4.89 -11.74
C ASN A 330 -3.54 5.57 -12.25
N LEU A 331 -3.57 6.91 -12.28
CA LEU A 331 -2.58 7.70 -13.02
C LEU A 331 -1.23 7.86 -12.30
N VAL A 332 -1.16 7.55 -10.99
CA VAL A 332 -0.04 7.99 -10.14
C VAL A 332 0.41 6.95 -9.11
N GLU A 333 0.23 5.67 -9.42
CA GLU A 333 0.48 4.59 -8.46
C GLU A 333 1.99 4.38 -8.16
N PHE A 334 2.88 4.69 -9.12
CA PHE A 334 4.30 4.35 -9.06
C PHE A 334 5.24 5.52 -9.41
N SER A 335 5.28 6.55 -8.55
CA SER A 335 6.43 7.46 -8.49
C SER A 335 7.58 6.83 -7.69
N ASP A 336 8.83 7.21 -7.98
CA ASP A 336 10.05 6.46 -7.61
C ASP A 336 10.07 5.89 -6.19
N ALA A 337 10.48 4.63 -6.11
CA ALA A 337 10.71 3.90 -4.87
C ALA A 337 11.78 4.55 -3.99
N THR A 338 12.71 5.31 -4.59
CA THR A 338 13.85 5.95 -3.95
C THR A 338 13.52 7.30 -3.31
N SER A 339 12.45 7.97 -3.76
CA SER A 339 11.95 9.17 -3.06
C SER A 339 11.19 8.72 -1.82
N LYS A 340 11.55 9.28 -0.65
CA LYS A 340 10.83 9.05 0.62
C LYS A 340 9.33 9.15 0.33
N ALA A 341 8.51 8.22 0.84
CA ALA A 341 7.06 8.12 0.58
C ALA A 341 6.25 9.44 0.73
N ARG A 342 6.87 10.48 1.30
CA ARG A 342 6.40 11.86 1.41
C ARG A 342 6.35 12.62 0.07
N ASP A 343 7.16 12.31 -0.93
CA ASP A 343 7.23 13.13 -2.16
C ASP A 343 6.44 12.54 -3.34
N ARG A 344 5.60 11.53 -3.08
CA ARG A 344 4.78 10.90 -4.11
C ARG A 344 3.53 11.72 -4.41
N LEU A 345 3.35 12.01 -5.69
CA LEU A 345 2.07 12.49 -6.19
C LEU A 345 1.03 11.36 -6.00
N ARG A 346 -0.19 11.70 -5.59
CA ARG A 346 -1.27 10.73 -5.40
C ARG A 346 -2.53 11.22 -6.09
N ALA A 347 -3.23 10.32 -6.78
CA ALA A 347 -4.56 10.57 -7.29
C ALA A 347 -5.53 9.62 -6.59
N VAL A 348 -6.59 10.16 -6.00
CA VAL A 348 -7.68 9.38 -5.43
C VAL A 348 -8.96 9.71 -6.18
N CYS A 349 -9.61 8.68 -6.71
CA CYS A 349 -10.88 8.76 -7.41
C CYS A 349 -12.02 8.42 -6.44
N GLY A 350 -13.23 8.91 -6.72
CA GLY A 350 -14.41 8.52 -5.93
C GLY A 350 -14.70 7.02 -6.03
N ASP A 351 -15.27 6.46 -4.96
CA ASP A 351 -15.58 5.03 -4.80
C ASP A 351 -16.60 4.52 -5.83
N GLY A 352 -17.22 5.43 -6.57
CA GLY A 352 -18.14 5.10 -7.65
C GLY A 352 -19.46 4.52 -7.21
N LYS A 353 -19.82 4.75 -5.94
CA LYS A 353 -21.20 4.61 -5.51
C LYS A 353 -22.02 5.60 -6.34
N LYS A 354 -22.89 5.07 -7.19
CA LYS A 354 -23.90 5.86 -7.88
C LYS A 354 -24.90 6.32 -6.82
N ASP A 355 -24.93 7.62 -6.56
CA ASP A 355 -26.10 8.19 -5.92
C ASP A 355 -27.28 8.00 -6.85
N ARG A 356 -28.36 7.39 -6.33
CA ARG A 356 -29.53 6.96 -7.10
C ARG A 356 -30.15 8.06 -7.98
N ASP A 357 -29.88 9.32 -7.66
CA ASP A 357 -30.58 10.47 -8.25
C ASP A 357 -29.67 11.39 -9.10
N SER A 358 -28.39 11.08 -9.28
CA SER A 358 -27.48 11.93 -10.08
C SER A 358 -26.94 11.22 -11.32
N SER A 359 -27.06 11.88 -12.48
CA SER A 359 -26.48 11.40 -13.75
C SER A 359 -24.94 11.48 -13.77
N LEU A 360 -24.33 12.12 -12.77
CA LEU A 360 -22.89 12.24 -12.59
C LEU A 360 -22.42 11.14 -11.65
N SER A 361 -21.57 10.25 -12.15
CA SER A 361 -20.94 9.24 -11.32
C SER A 361 -19.90 9.91 -10.42
N SER A 362 -19.94 9.63 -9.11
CA SER A 362 -18.88 10.05 -8.17
C SER A 362 -17.47 9.60 -8.60
N LYS A 363 -17.36 8.61 -9.51
CA LYS A 363 -16.11 8.20 -10.17
C LYS A 363 -15.46 9.35 -10.95
N ASP A 364 -16.26 10.26 -11.50
CA ASP A 364 -15.78 11.33 -12.38
C ASP A 364 -15.07 12.44 -11.64
N PHE A 365 -15.10 12.43 -10.32
CA PHE A 365 -14.37 13.36 -9.48
C PHE A 365 -13.21 12.67 -8.78
N GLY A 366 -12.15 13.45 -8.57
CA GLY A 366 -11.03 12.99 -7.78
C GLY A 366 -10.21 14.15 -7.22
N VAL A 367 -9.22 13.79 -6.41
CA VAL A 367 -8.27 14.71 -5.82
C VAL A 367 -6.87 14.26 -6.18
N ILE A 368 -6.09 15.18 -6.75
CA ILE A 368 -4.64 15.05 -6.90
C ILE A 368 -3.98 15.73 -5.71
N VAL A 369 -3.11 14.99 -5.02
CA VAL A 369 -2.27 15.47 -3.94
C VAL A 369 -0.88 15.75 -4.51
N VAL A 370 -0.48 17.01 -4.51
CA VAL A 370 0.82 17.45 -5.04
C VAL A 370 1.72 17.91 -3.88
N PRO A 371 2.85 17.24 -3.63
CA PRO A 371 3.80 17.67 -2.60
C PRO A 371 4.43 19.02 -2.98
N GLY A 372 4.71 19.85 -1.96
CA GLY A 372 5.35 21.15 -2.15
C GLY A 372 4.49 22.23 -2.83
N LEU A 373 3.27 21.91 -3.26
CA LEU A 373 2.38 22.86 -3.92
C LEU A 373 1.88 23.94 -2.96
N GLY A 374 1.69 23.61 -1.67
CA GLY A 374 1.42 24.57 -0.61
C GLY A 374 2.67 25.37 -0.18
N LYS A 375 2.47 26.56 0.41
CA LYS A 375 3.59 27.32 1.01
C LYS A 375 4.23 26.48 2.14
N LEU A 376 5.54 26.62 2.38
CA LEU A 376 6.28 25.87 3.41
C LEU A 376 6.33 24.35 3.17
N GLY A 377 6.43 23.91 1.90
CA GLY A 377 6.56 22.48 1.57
C GLY A 377 5.30 21.63 1.77
N ARG A 378 4.16 22.26 2.09
CA ARG A 378 2.89 21.58 2.34
C ARG A 378 2.34 20.90 1.09
N TYR A 379 1.53 19.87 1.29
CA TYR A 379 0.79 19.21 0.23
C TYR A 379 -0.35 20.11 -0.22
N GLY A 380 -0.43 20.33 -1.53
CA GLY A 380 -1.58 21.00 -2.14
C GLY A 380 -2.58 19.98 -2.65
N LEU A 381 -3.86 20.23 -2.38
CA LEU A 381 -4.97 19.40 -2.82
C LEU A 381 -5.63 20.04 -4.03
N MET A 382 -5.72 19.29 -5.12
CA MET A 382 -6.32 19.73 -6.37
C MET A 382 -7.50 18.85 -6.74
N TYR A 383 -8.68 19.44 -6.75
CA TYR A 383 -9.87 18.75 -7.22
C TYR A 383 -9.94 18.78 -8.73
N TRP A 384 -10.27 17.64 -9.32
CA TRP A 384 -10.47 17.49 -10.75
C TRP A 384 -11.76 16.74 -11.05
N LYS A 385 -12.23 16.91 -12.29
CA LYS A 385 -13.35 16.20 -12.89
C LYS A 385 -12.91 15.62 -14.23
N VAL A 386 -13.27 14.36 -14.54
CA VAL A 386 -13.13 13.81 -15.90
C VAL A 386 -14.11 14.54 -16.81
N THR A 387 -13.60 15.07 -17.91
CA THR A 387 -14.42 15.85 -18.86
C THR A 387 -14.44 15.29 -20.26
N SER A 388 -13.43 14.52 -20.63
CA SER A 388 -13.42 13.74 -21.85
C SER A 388 -12.64 12.47 -21.63
N GLU A 389 -13.21 11.35 -22.06
CA GLU A 389 -12.53 10.08 -22.20
C GLU A 389 -12.88 9.60 -23.60
N THR A 390 -11.87 9.52 -24.47
CA THR A 390 -12.08 9.05 -25.85
C THR A 390 -11.21 7.84 -26.07
N SER A 391 -11.86 6.71 -26.32
CA SER A 391 -11.22 5.51 -26.86
C SER A 391 -11.55 5.45 -28.34
N GLN A 392 -10.64 5.94 -29.19
CA GLN A 392 -10.82 5.83 -30.64
C GLN A 392 -10.15 4.54 -31.10
N LYS A 393 -10.98 3.52 -31.36
CA LYS A 393 -10.64 2.32 -32.15
C LYS A 393 -11.13 2.45 -33.60
N SER A 394 -11.17 3.66 -34.17
CA SER A 394 -11.59 3.84 -35.55
C SER A 394 -10.53 3.29 -36.51
N SER A 395 -11.00 2.77 -37.66
CA SER A 395 -10.29 2.08 -38.76
C SER A 395 -9.00 2.70 -39.32
N SER A 396 -8.56 3.84 -38.78
CA SER A 396 -7.25 4.43 -39.01
C SER A 396 -6.17 3.65 -38.25
N ALA A 397 -5.03 3.40 -38.89
CA ALA A 397 -3.89 2.61 -38.38
C ALA A 397 -3.27 3.07 -37.02
N VAL A 398 -3.77 4.16 -36.42
CA VAL A 398 -3.25 4.74 -35.18
C VAL A 398 -4.29 4.58 -34.06
N SER A 399 -4.08 3.59 -33.18
CA SER A 399 -4.86 3.47 -31.96
C SER A 399 -4.43 4.53 -30.94
N SER A 400 -5.37 5.36 -30.48
CA SER A 400 -5.12 6.38 -29.45
C SER A 400 -6.17 6.35 -28.34
N GLN A 401 -5.70 6.57 -27.12
CA GLN A 401 -6.55 6.71 -25.92
C GLN A 401 -6.24 8.06 -25.28
N THR A 402 -7.28 8.86 -25.04
CA THR A 402 -7.13 10.17 -24.41
C THR A 402 -8.02 10.30 -23.18
N LEU A 403 -7.48 10.92 -22.14
CA LEU A 403 -8.19 11.25 -20.89
C LEU A 403 -7.93 12.71 -20.53
N THR A 404 -8.99 13.49 -20.33
CA THR A 404 -8.89 14.89 -19.92
C THR A 404 -9.44 15.08 -18.51
N LEU A 405 -8.61 15.61 -17.62
CA LEU A 405 -8.96 16.00 -16.27
C LEU A 405 -9.05 17.53 -16.20
N THR A 406 -10.20 18.05 -15.82
CA THR A 406 -10.41 19.49 -15.62
C THR A 406 -10.44 19.83 -14.15
N THR A 407 -9.59 20.75 -13.71
CA THR A 407 -9.60 21.22 -12.33
C THR A 407 -10.86 22.02 -12.01
N LEU A 408 -11.34 21.92 -10.76
CA LEU A 408 -12.51 22.68 -10.33
C LEU A 408 -12.13 24.13 -10.02
N LYS A 409 -12.75 25.07 -10.74
CA LYS A 409 -12.50 26.50 -10.61
C LYS A 409 -12.62 26.95 -9.15
N GLY A 410 -11.58 27.64 -8.66
CA GLY A 410 -11.57 28.20 -7.30
C GLY A 410 -11.30 27.20 -6.17
N LYS A 411 -11.23 25.89 -6.46
CA LYS A 411 -11.03 24.84 -5.44
C LYS A 411 -9.62 24.26 -5.37
N GLY A 412 -8.72 24.67 -6.26
CA GLY A 412 -7.30 24.24 -6.27
C GLY A 412 -6.30 25.39 -6.23
N PHE A 413 -5.06 25.08 -6.62
CA PHE A 413 -3.97 26.06 -6.75
C PHE A 413 -3.90 26.70 -8.13
N PHE A 414 -4.34 26.00 -9.15
CA PHE A 414 -4.46 26.48 -10.52
C PHE A 414 -5.82 26.08 -11.08
N ASP A 415 -6.26 26.79 -12.11
CA ASP A 415 -7.48 26.47 -12.84
C ASP A 415 -7.09 26.15 -14.30
N GLY A 416 -7.10 24.88 -14.67
CA GLY A 416 -6.66 24.35 -15.95
C GLY A 416 -7.14 22.93 -16.25
N GLN A 417 -6.65 22.38 -17.36
CA GLN A 417 -6.92 21.02 -17.84
C GLN A 417 -5.61 20.24 -17.96
N ILE A 418 -5.63 18.97 -17.56
CA ILE A 418 -4.55 18.01 -17.73
C ILE A 418 -5.03 16.97 -18.73
N HIS A 419 -4.35 16.85 -19.85
CA HIS A 419 -4.63 15.90 -20.91
C HIS A 419 -3.59 14.80 -20.87
N PHE A 420 -4.07 13.56 -20.82
CA PHE A 420 -3.29 12.36 -21.00
C PHE A 420 -3.60 11.82 -22.37
N ASP A 421 -2.56 11.45 -23.10
CA ASP A 421 -2.68 10.95 -24.44
C ASP A 421 -1.68 9.81 -24.62
N VAL A 422 -2.19 8.67 -25.04
CA VAL A 422 -1.41 7.46 -25.26
C VAL A 422 -1.67 7.01 -26.67
N ARG A 423 -0.62 6.96 -27.49
CA ARG A 423 -0.72 6.62 -28.92
C ARG A 423 0.35 5.60 -29.30
N LYS A 424 -0.01 4.66 -30.17
CA LYS A 424 0.97 3.82 -30.85
C LYS A 424 1.54 4.59 -32.04
N ILE A 425 2.85 4.56 -32.23
CA ILE A 425 3.50 5.15 -33.40
C ILE A 425 3.86 4.01 -34.37
N PRO A 426 3.09 3.80 -35.45
CA PRO A 426 3.30 2.66 -36.34
C PRO A 426 4.61 2.73 -37.14
N HIS A 427 5.13 3.93 -37.42
CA HIS A 427 6.32 4.13 -38.25
C HIS A 427 7.65 4.06 -37.49
N LEU A 428 7.62 4.07 -36.16
CA LEU A 428 8.80 3.94 -35.31
C LEU A 428 8.72 2.62 -34.56
N ASP A 429 8.80 1.52 -35.29
CA ASP A 429 9.01 0.22 -34.65
C ASP A 429 7.92 -0.17 -33.63
N GLY A 430 6.75 0.46 -33.76
CA GLY A 430 5.60 0.33 -32.87
C GLY A 430 5.80 0.90 -31.46
N MET A 431 6.66 1.88 -31.24
CA MET A 431 6.80 2.51 -29.92
C MET A 431 5.47 3.08 -29.37
N LEU A 432 5.35 3.05 -28.03
CA LEU A 432 4.25 3.68 -27.32
C LEU A 432 4.64 5.09 -26.88
N LEU A 433 3.94 6.11 -27.39
CA LEU A 433 4.06 7.48 -26.91
C LEU A 433 3.10 7.73 -25.76
N VAL A 434 3.64 8.15 -24.62
CA VAL A 434 2.88 8.63 -23.47
C VAL A 434 3.11 10.12 -23.34
N GLN A 435 2.04 10.89 -23.51
CA GLN A 435 2.08 12.33 -23.41
C GLN A 435 1.12 12.84 -22.33
N VAL A 436 1.62 13.76 -21.51
CA VAL A 436 0.81 14.50 -20.54
C VAL A 436 0.97 15.99 -20.82
N SER A 437 -0.14 16.72 -20.91
CA SER A 437 -0.14 18.15 -21.21
C SER A 437 -1.00 18.90 -20.19
N LEU A 438 -0.50 19.99 -19.64
CA LEU A 438 -1.23 20.90 -18.75
C LEU A 438 -1.48 22.22 -19.47
N ALA A 439 -2.74 22.66 -19.59
CA ALA A 439 -3.06 24.04 -19.99
C ALA A 439 -3.83 24.78 -18.93
N VAL A 440 -3.51 26.06 -18.83
CA VAL A 440 -4.20 27.03 -18.00
C VAL A 440 -4.81 28.10 -18.93
N PRO A 441 -6.15 28.28 -18.98
CA PRO A 441 -6.77 29.39 -19.70
C PRO A 441 -6.30 30.76 -19.19
N ARG A 442 -6.42 31.79 -20.03
CA ARG A 442 -6.07 33.20 -19.71
C ARG A 442 -6.74 33.72 -18.43
N GLY A 443 -7.99 33.34 -18.20
CA GLY A 443 -8.75 33.67 -16.99
C GLY A 443 -8.48 32.77 -15.78
N GLY A 444 -7.62 31.76 -15.91
CA GLY A 444 -7.28 30.80 -14.86
C GLY A 444 -6.13 31.26 -13.95
N ARG A 445 -6.09 30.71 -12.74
CA ARG A 445 -4.91 30.80 -11.86
C ARG A 445 -3.79 29.94 -12.46
N LYS A 446 -2.63 30.53 -12.72
CA LYS A 446 -1.45 29.83 -13.27
C LYS A 446 -0.60 29.21 -12.17
N LEU A 447 0.11 28.14 -12.51
CA LEU A 447 1.10 27.52 -11.63
C LEU A 447 2.48 28.12 -11.92
N GLN A 448 3.41 28.05 -10.96
CA GLN A 448 4.81 28.36 -11.24
C GLN A 448 5.34 27.37 -12.29
N GLN A 449 6.06 27.87 -13.30
CA GLN A 449 6.50 27.08 -14.45
C GLN A 449 7.25 25.80 -14.04
N LYS A 450 8.29 25.91 -13.20
CA LYS A 450 9.04 24.76 -12.68
C LYS A 450 8.16 23.71 -11.99
N ARG A 451 7.09 24.14 -11.32
CA ARG A 451 6.14 23.23 -10.66
C ARG A 451 5.16 22.60 -11.64
N ALA A 452 4.80 23.31 -12.71
CA ALA A 452 3.99 22.76 -13.79
C ALA A 452 4.77 21.70 -14.58
N GLU A 453 6.03 21.98 -14.90
CA GLU A 453 6.96 21.03 -15.53
C GLU A 453 7.09 19.77 -14.67
N ALA A 454 7.50 19.92 -13.40
CA ALA A 454 7.62 18.79 -12.47
C ALA A 454 6.29 18.03 -12.26
N LEU A 455 5.14 18.71 -12.28
CA LEU A 455 3.84 18.07 -12.13
C LEU A 455 3.52 17.14 -13.31
N VAL A 456 3.64 17.67 -14.53
CA VAL A 456 3.32 16.97 -15.77
C VAL A 456 4.33 15.84 -16.01
N GLU A 457 5.61 16.11 -15.75
CA GLU A 457 6.68 15.12 -15.81
C GLU A 457 6.45 13.96 -14.84
N ASN A 458 6.18 14.24 -13.56
CA ASN A 458 5.93 13.19 -12.57
C ASN A 458 4.70 12.34 -12.91
N MET A 459 3.65 12.95 -13.48
CA MET A 459 2.48 12.21 -13.97
C MET A 459 2.83 11.32 -15.15
N ALA A 460 3.57 11.83 -16.13
CA ALA A 460 3.98 11.06 -17.29
C ALA A 460 4.93 9.91 -16.92
N ARG A 461 5.97 10.19 -16.12
CA ARG A 461 6.89 9.17 -15.58
C ARG A 461 6.15 8.11 -14.76
N SER A 462 5.20 8.52 -13.91
CA SER A 462 4.42 7.55 -13.13
C SER A 462 3.55 6.67 -14.02
N LEU A 463 2.93 7.23 -15.06
CA LEU A 463 2.12 6.46 -16.00
C LEU A 463 2.98 5.46 -16.77
N VAL A 464 4.12 5.91 -17.30
CA VAL A 464 5.12 5.07 -17.99
C VAL A 464 5.56 3.91 -17.10
N ARG A 465 5.92 4.16 -15.85
CA ARG A 465 6.32 3.11 -14.90
C ARG A 465 5.20 2.15 -14.56
N SER A 466 3.98 2.64 -14.36
CA SER A 466 2.80 1.80 -14.14
C SER A 466 2.58 0.86 -15.33
N VAL A 467 2.69 1.38 -16.55
CA VAL A 467 2.56 0.62 -17.79
C VAL A 467 3.64 -0.43 -17.89
N SER A 468 4.92 -0.05 -17.77
CA SER A 468 6.05 -0.99 -17.84
C SER A 468 5.95 -2.09 -16.79
N ARG A 469 5.58 -1.75 -15.55
CA ARG A 469 5.45 -2.74 -14.48
C ARG A 469 4.31 -3.73 -14.75
N ARG A 470 3.13 -3.26 -15.17
CA ARG A 470 2.01 -4.14 -15.51
C ARG A 470 2.37 -5.04 -16.70
N THR A 471 3.08 -4.51 -17.70
CA THR A 471 3.57 -5.29 -18.85
C THR A 471 4.59 -6.34 -18.43
N ARG A 472 5.63 -5.99 -17.65
CA ARG A 472 6.60 -6.97 -17.12
C ARG A 472 5.91 -8.07 -16.31
N GLN A 473 4.93 -7.73 -15.47
CA GLN A 473 4.17 -8.74 -14.72
C GLN A 473 3.37 -9.67 -15.62
N ARG A 474 2.78 -9.14 -16.69
CA ARG A 474 2.01 -9.94 -17.67
C ARG A 474 2.93 -10.85 -18.49
N LEU A 475 4.07 -10.33 -18.96
CA LEU A 475 5.11 -11.09 -19.65
C LEU A 475 5.72 -12.18 -18.77
N ALA A 476 6.00 -11.88 -17.50
CA ALA A 476 6.49 -12.87 -16.54
C ALA A 476 5.48 -14.02 -16.35
N ARG A 477 4.18 -13.72 -16.28
CA ARG A 477 3.13 -14.75 -16.21
C ARG A 477 3.02 -15.56 -17.50
N GLN A 478 3.12 -14.91 -18.66
CA GLN A 478 3.10 -15.59 -19.97
C GLN A 478 4.31 -16.52 -20.14
N SER A 479 5.51 -16.05 -19.82
CA SER A 479 6.74 -16.86 -19.89
C SER A 479 6.73 -18.03 -18.91
N GLN A 480 6.24 -17.85 -17.68
CA GLN A 480 6.02 -18.95 -16.74
C GLN A 480 5.01 -19.96 -17.29
N GLY A 481 3.92 -19.50 -17.89
CA GLY A 481 2.92 -20.35 -18.54
C GLY A 481 3.49 -21.16 -19.70
N LYS A 482 4.32 -20.54 -20.56
CA LYS A 482 5.02 -21.21 -21.67
C LYS A 482 5.96 -22.29 -21.14
N ARG A 483 6.84 -21.95 -20.19
CA ARG A 483 7.75 -22.91 -19.53
C ARG A 483 7.01 -24.08 -18.88
N PHE A 484 5.89 -23.84 -18.23
CA PHE A 484 5.08 -24.90 -17.63
C PHE A 484 4.48 -25.84 -18.70
N LYS A 485 3.98 -25.29 -19.80
CA LYS A 485 3.47 -26.11 -20.93
C LYS A 485 4.60 -26.91 -21.59
N ASP A 486 5.75 -26.29 -21.83
CA ASP A 486 6.89 -26.95 -22.48
C ASP A 486 7.44 -28.09 -21.61
N THR A 487 7.58 -27.86 -20.30
CA THR A 487 7.99 -28.93 -19.37
C THR A 487 6.96 -30.04 -19.27
N GLY A 488 5.66 -29.71 -19.32
CA GLY A 488 4.58 -30.69 -19.40
C GLY A 488 4.65 -31.53 -20.69
N SER A 489 4.85 -30.89 -21.84
CA SER A 489 4.99 -31.55 -23.14
C SER A 489 6.22 -32.46 -23.17
N ARG A 490 7.39 -31.96 -22.74
CA ARG A 490 8.63 -32.75 -22.67
C ARG A 490 8.44 -34.00 -21.81
N ARG A 491 7.86 -33.87 -20.62
CA ARG A 491 7.55 -35.02 -19.76
C ARG A 491 6.58 -36.00 -20.41
N ALA A 492 5.61 -35.52 -21.17
CA ALA A 492 4.67 -36.39 -21.89
C ALA A 492 5.38 -37.15 -23.03
N ASP A 493 6.27 -36.48 -23.77
CA ASP A 493 7.04 -37.08 -24.85
C ASP A 493 8.10 -38.06 -24.33
N ASP A 494 8.77 -37.74 -23.22
CA ASP A 494 9.69 -38.65 -22.53
C ASP A 494 8.96 -39.92 -22.08
N ARG A 495 7.75 -39.78 -21.50
CA ARG A 495 6.90 -40.94 -21.15
C ARG A 495 6.48 -41.76 -22.37
N ARG A 496 6.23 -41.13 -23.51
CA ARG A 496 5.91 -41.84 -24.77
C ARG A 496 7.13 -42.60 -25.28
N LYS A 497 8.31 -41.98 -25.24
CA LYS A 497 9.59 -42.62 -25.60
C LYS A 497 9.90 -43.80 -24.69
N GLU A 498 9.80 -43.63 -23.37
CA GLU A 498 10.02 -44.72 -22.41
C GLU A 498 9.06 -45.89 -22.64
N ARG A 499 7.78 -45.62 -22.94
CA ARG A 499 6.81 -46.68 -23.26
C ARG A 499 7.20 -47.40 -24.55
N PHE A 500 7.52 -46.66 -25.60
CA PHE A 500 7.95 -47.21 -26.88
C PHE A 500 9.23 -48.06 -26.74
N GLU A 501 10.22 -47.60 -25.97
CA GLU A 501 11.44 -48.35 -25.70
C GLU A 501 11.18 -49.63 -24.90
N ARG A 502 10.29 -49.58 -23.89
CA ARG A 502 9.89 -50.79 -23.15
C ARG A 502 9.15 -51.80 -24.03
N GLU A 503 8.23 -51.35 -24.86
CA GLU A 503 7.53 -52.20 -25.83
C GLU A 503 8.50 -52.83 -26.82
N ARG A 504 9.43 -52.05 -27.35
CA ARG A 504 10.51 -52.54 -28.22
C ARG A 504 11.37 -53.60 -27.54
N LEU A 505 11.79 -53.37 -26.29
CA LEU A 505 12.61 -54.33 -25.54
C LEU A 505 11.84 -55.63 -25.25
N LEU A 506 10.55 -55.54 -24.94
CA LEU A 506 9.67 -56.70 -24.80
C LEU A 506 9.53 -57.49 -26.11
N GLU A 507 9.41 -56.80 -27.24
CA GLU A 507 9.36 -57.41 -28.57
C GLU A 507 10.70 -58.09 -28.93
N GLU A 508 11.83 -57.44 -28.67
CA GLU A 508 13.17 -58.01 -28.84
C GLU A 508 13.36 -59.26 -27.96
N MET A 509 12.93 -59.24 -26.69
CA MET A 509 12.95 -60.43 -25.83
C MET A 509 12.02 -61.55 -26.31
N ALA A 510 10.83 -61.21 -26.83
CA ALA A 510 9.89 -62.19 -27.37
C ALA A 510 10.44 -62.86 -28.64
N THR A 511 11.05 -62.09 -29.54
CA THR A 511 11.70 -62.63 -30.75
C THR A 511 12.92 -63.47 -30.41
N ASP A 512 13.75 -63.07 -29.45
CA ASP A 512 14.89 -63.87 -29.01
C ASP A 512 14.44 -65.18 -28.33
N ARG A 513 13.41 -65.13 -27.46
CA ARG A 513 12.77 -66.35 -26.92
C ARG A 513 12.26 -67.25 -28.04
N ARG A 514 11.60 -66.69 -29.06
CA ARG A 514 11.10 -67.45 -30.22
C ARG A 514 12.26 -68.10 -31.00
N ARG A 515 13.36 -67.37 -31.25
CA ARG A 515 14.57 -67.89 -31.91
C ARG A 515 15.21 -69.02 -31.11
N ARG A 516 15.39 -68.84 -29.79
CA ARG A 516 15.94 -69.86 -28.90
C ARG A 516 15.04 -71.10 -28.87
N TRP A 517 13.73 -70.92 -28.74
CA TRP A 517 12.76 -72.01 -28.76
C TRP A 517 12.82 -72.79 -30.09
N GLN A 518 12.89 -72.08 -31.23
CA GLN A 518 13.04 -72.70 -32.54
C GLN A 518 14.35 -73.48 -32.70
N LYS A 519 15.44 -73.00 -32.11
CA LYS A 519 16.75 -73.68 -32.15
C LYS A 519 16.80 -74.94 -31.30
N THR A 520 16.15 -74.92 -30.14
CA THR A 520 16.20 -76.03 -29.17
C THR A 520 15.13 -77.09 -29.46
N ASN A 521 14.02 -76.75 -30.12
CA ASN A 521 12.97 -77.71 -30.49
C ASN A 521 13.10 -78.16 -31.95
N PRO A 522 13.45 -79.43 -32.23
CA PRO A 522 13.57 -79.95 -33.59
C PRO A 522 12.24 -79.96 -34.37
N ASP A 523 11.10 -79.91 -33.68
CA ASP A 523 9.75 -79.85 -34.26
C ASP A 523 9.19 -78.43 -34.43
N ALA A 524 9.98 -77.38 -34.20
CA ALA A 524 9.49 -75.99 -34.17
C ALA A 524 8.90 -75.48 -35.51
N GLY A 525 9.13 -76.18 -36.62
CA GLY A 525 8.49 -75.92 -37.92
C GLY A 525 7.17 -76.67 -38.15
N ARG A 526 6.81 -77.64 -37.30
CA ARG A 526 5.62 -78.51 -37.46
C ARG A 526 4.46 -78.17 -36.54
N TYR A 527 4.56 -77.13 -35.71
CA TYR A 527 3.44 -76.68 -34.88
C TYR A 527 2.31 -76.13 -35.76
N ARG A 528 1.42 -77.01 -36.21
CA ARG A 528 0.08 -76.64 -36.68
C ARG A 528 -0.77 -76.41 -35.44
N PRO A 529 -1.34 -75.22 -35.22
CA PRO A 529 -2.28 -75.04 -34.13
C PRO A 529 -3.41 -76.05 -34.33
N SER A 530 -3.44 -77.09 -33.48
CA SER A 530 -4.57 -78.02 -33.44
C SER A 530 -5.80 -77.17 -33.17
N GLY A 531 -6.79 -77.20 -34.06
CA GLY A 531 -7.98 -76.34 -34.06
C GLY A 531 -8.89 -76.42 -32.82
N HIS A 532 -8.43 -76.99 -31.71
CA HIS A 532 -9.04 -76.81 -30.41
C HIS A 532 -8.74 -75.40 -29.89
N ARG A 533 -9.63 -74.47 -30.25
CA ARG A 533 -9.82 -73.21 -29.52
C ARG A 533 -9.91 -73.56 -28.04
N MET A 534 -8.96 -73.08 -27.23
CA MET A 534 -9.11 -73.12 -25.78
C MET A 534 -10.41 -72.40 -25.43
N ARG A 535 -11.38 -73.14 -24.85
CA ARG A 535 -12.60 -72.54 -24.33
C ARG A 535 -12.22 -71.53 -23.26
N SER A 536 -12.85 -70.36 -23.33
CA SER A 536 -12.77 -69.30 -22.31
C SER A 536 -12.96 -69.90 -20.91
N PRO A 537 -12.15 -69.52 -19.92
CA PRO A 537 -12.22 -70.07 -18.56
C PRO A 537 -13.43 -69.58 -17.74
N ASN A 538 -14.47 -69.01 -18.36
CA ASN A 538 -15.67 -68.54 -17.68
C ASN A 538 -16.94 -69.20 -18.22
N ASN A 539 -17.06 -70.52 -18.04
CA ASN A 539 -18.34 -71.22 -18.03
C ASN A 539 -18.16 -72.54 -17.27
N CYS A 540 -18.11 -72.43 -15.94
CA CYS A 540 -18.60 -73.40 -14.95
C CYS A 540 -18.64 -72.67 -13.61
#